data_AF-A0A0C4ETF3-F1
#
_entry.id   AF-A0A0C4ETF3-F1
#
_cell.length_a   1.000
_cell.length_b   1.000
_cell.length_c   1.000
_cell.angle_alpha   90.00
_cell.angle_beta   90.00
_cell.angle_gamma   90.00
#
_symmetry.space_group_name_H-M   'P 1'
#
loop_
_entity.id
_entity.type
_entity.pdbx_description
1 polymer ?
#
loop_
_entity_poly.entity_id
_entity_poly.type
_entity_poly.pdbx_seq_one_letter_code
_entity_poly.pdbx_strand_id
1 'polypeptide(L)'
;MTRKHQTPTPKGTCSYPQHMATDLEQHLLHSFHVFYTNFLGPRPEFPPSTFFGIEHAKAIVDSIDQIRNGEEHNISLLGRLIGGQTFNGQIDALDLAITKWMDSEFYQHHLLTIAGLDSYIEAECIRIRDEMAAKLSQLQSDAAARRADEKKAKALAKDEAKALVAAERAAERLRKSDNQAAERDRLLSKKAADKLPEEEAAIQARQIEERELARTMEERTLRRFRAEEENRLDEEGKAADRATRRATADAARQANADQLAQGKKHRRFTRENKHVGALARKTQRNSQNMAKVNRERQNHAKFAEMRAELARGGK
;
A
#
# COMPACT_ATOMS: atom_id res chain seq x y z
N MET A 1 -54.07 46.20 0.74
CA MET A 1 -52.70 46.26 1.29
C MET A 1 -51.97 44.99 0.90
N THR A 2 -51.12 45.03 -0.12
CA THR A 2 -50.36 43.86 -0.59
C THR A 2 -49.03 43.77 0.19
N ARG A 3 -48.88 42.68 0.95
CA ARG A 3 -47.67 42.38 1.73
C ARG A 3 -46.51 42.10 0.78
N LYS A 4 -45.49 42.97 0.75
CA LYS A 4 -44.25 42.73 0.00
C LYS A 4 -43.62 41.44 0.50
N HIS A 5 -43.46 40.47 -0.40
CA HIS A 5 -42.75 39.22 -0.13
C HIS A 5 -41.26 39.54 0.07
N GLN A 6 -40.74 39.34 1.29
CA GLN A 6 -39.29 39.31 1.53
C GLN A 6 -38.73 38.10 0.76
N THR A 7 -37.94 38.36 -0.28
CA THR A 7 -37.14 37.32 -0.92
C THR A 7 -36.16 36.75 0.10
N PRO A 8 -36.06 35.42 0.25
CA PRO A 8 -35.15 34.82 1.22
C PRO A 8 -33.72 35.25 0.89
N THR A 9 -33.03 35.80 1.89
CA THR A 9 -31.61 36.08 1.83
C THR A 9 -30.86 34.76 1.59
N PRO A 10 -29.90 34.71 0.65
CA PRO A 10 -29.08 33.53 0.44
C PRO A 10 -28.35 33.21 1.74
N LYS A 11 -28.24 31.92 2.09
CA LYS A 11 -27.43 31.49 3.24
C LYS A 11 -25.97 31.80 2.91
N GLY A 12 -25.37 32.71 3.67
CA GLY A 12 -23.96 33.04 3.56
C GLY A 12 -23.08 31.85 3.93
N THR A 13 -21.97 31.68 3.21
CA THR A 13 -20.94 30.69 3.45
C THR A 13 -19.60 31.39 3.69
N CYS A 14 -19.46 32.10 4.81
CA CYS A 14 -18.23 32.81 5.12
C CYS A 14 -17.02 31.88 5.09
N SER A 15 -16.05 32.16 4.22
CA SER A 15 -14.80 31.40 4.12
C SER A 15 -13.73 31.89 5.09
N TYR A 16 -13.94 33.04 5.74
CA TYR A 16 -12.91 33.67 6.57
C TYR A 16 -12.96 33.21 8.02
N PRO A 17 -11.79 33.14 8.69
CA PRO A 17 -11.74 32.97 10.14
C PRO A 17 -12.46 34.10 10.88
N GLN A 18 -12.94 33.81 12.10
CA GLN A 18 -13.74 34.74 12.90
C GLN A 18 -13.11 36.13 13.08
N HIS A 19 -11.80 36.22 13.28
CA HIS A 19 -11.10 37.49 13.47
C HIS A 19 -11.07 38.33 12.18
N MET A 20 -10.86 37.70 11.03
CA MET A 20 -10.90 38.34 9.71
C MET A 20 -12.32 38.84 9.38
N ALA A 21 -13.33 38.01 9.67
CA ALA A 21 -14.73 38.37 9.48
C ALA A 21 -15.11 39.60 10.33
N THR A 22 -14.72 39.60 11.60
CA THR A 22 -15.01 40.70 12.53
C THR A 22 -14.30 42.00 12.11
N ASP A 23 -13.07 41.91 11.62
CA ASP A 23 -12.31 43.08 11.14
C ASP A 23 -12.96 43.70 9.89
N LEU A 24 -13.36 42.86 8.91
CA LEU A 24 -14.09 43.32 7.74
C LEU A 24 -15.45 43.95 8.11
N GLU A 25 -16.20 43.37 9.05
CA GLU A 25 -17.45 43.96 9.54
C GLU A 25 -17.23 45.40 10.05
N GLN A 26 -16.19 45.61 10.87
CA GLN A 26 -15.85 46.92 11.41
C GLN A 26 -15.40 47.88 10.31
N HIS A 27 -14.60 47.41 9.37
CA HIS A 27 -14.14 48.19 8.23
C HIS A 27 -15.31 48.69 7.36
N LEU A 28 -16.30 47.83 7.12
CA LEU A 28 -17.50 48.19 6.34
C LEU A 28 -18.37 49.23 7.06
N LEU A 29 -18.57 49.07 8.38
CA LEU A 29 -19.31 50.05 9.18
C LEU A 29 -18.62 51.41 9.19
N HIS A 30 -17.29 51.43 9.35
CA HIS A 30 -16.51 52.66 9.32
C HIS A 30 -16.55 53.32 7.94
N SER A 31 -16.35 52.55 6.88
CA SER A 31 -16.37 53.06 5.50
C SER A 31 -17.73 53.61 5.12
N PHE A 32 -18.82 52.95 5.55
CA PHE A 32 -20.16 53.48 5.36
C PHE A 32 -20.38 54.78 6.15
N HIS A 33 -19.89 54.88 7.39
CA HIS A 33 -19.98 56.11 8.17
C HIS A 33 -19.34 57.28 7.42
N VAL A 34 -18.13 57.09 6.88
CA VAL A 34 -17.39 58.10 6.10
C VAL A 34 -18.18 58.48 4.82
N PHE A 35 -18.70 57.49 4.09
CA PHE A 35 -19.54 57.73 2.92
C PHE A 35 -20.78 58.56 3.29
N TYR A 36 -21.49 58.18 4.34
CA TYR A 36 -22.72 58.80 4.78
C TYR A 36 -22.52 60.26 5.21
N THR A 37 -21.47 60.55 5.98
CA THR A 37 -21.12 61.92 6.38
C THR A 37 -20.72 62.79 5.19
N ASN A 38 -20.05 62.21 4.19
CA ASN A 38 -19.70 62.93 2.96
C ASN A 38 -20.94 63.17 2.07
N PHE A 39 -21.90 62.25 2.07
CA PHE A 39 -23.09 62.33 1.24
C PHE A 39 -24.15 63.29 1.79
N LEU A 40 -24.43 63.27 3.10
CA LEU A 40 -25.46 64.12 3.74
C LEU A 40 -24.90 65.35 4.46
N GLY A 41 -23.58 65.47 4.59
CA GLY A 41 -22.92 66.54 5.33
C GLY A 41 -22.79 66.26 6.84
N PRO A 42 -22.27 67.24 7.61
CA PRO A 42 -21.79 67.02 8.98
C PRO A 42 -22.89 66.88 10.05
N ARG A 43 -24.16 67.17 9.72
CA ARG A 43 -25.30 67.05 10.65
C ARG A 43 -26.51 66.39 9.99
N PRO A 44 -26.43 65.08 9.70
CA PRO A 44 -27.57 64.34 9.20
C PRO A 44 -28.64 64.20 10.29
N GLU A 45 -29.91 64.20 9.90
CA GLU A 45 -31.05 64.05 10.81
C GLU A 45 -31.07 62.68 11.52
N PHE A 46 -30.57 61.66 10.83
CA PHE A 46 -30.49 60.29 11.32
C PHE A 46 -29.04 59.80 11.35
N PRO A 47 -28.67 58.91 12.30
CA PRO A 47 -27.35 58.32 12.32
C PRO A 47 -27.17 57.30 11.18
N PRO A 48 -25.93 57.09 10.68
CA PRO A 48 -25.66 56.11 9.62
C PRO A 48 -26.10 54.69 9.97
N SER A 49 -26.04 54.32 11.26
CA SER A 49 -26.45 53.01 11.76
C SER A 49 -27.94 52.68 11.50
N THR A 50 -28.78 53.70 11.30
CA THR A 50 -30.18 53.52 10.91
C THR A 50 -30.33 52.93 9.51
N PHE A 51 -29.39 53.22 8.60
CA PHE A 51 -29.43 52.77 7.21
C PHE A 51 -28.49 51.61 6.92
N PHE A 52 -27.35 51.54 7.61
CA PHE A 52 -26.41 50.45 7.50
C PHE A 52 -25.79 50.17 8.88
N GLY A 53 -26.10 48.99 9.40
CA GLY A 53 -25.77 48.58 10.76
C GLY A 53 -25.02 47.25 10.78
N ILE A 54 -24.75 46.76 11.99
CA ILE A 54 -23.96 45.54 12.20
C ILE A 54 -24.58 44.33 11.47
N GLU A 55 -25.91 44.21 11.45
CA GLU A 55 -26.59 43.11 10.75
C GLU A 55 -26.34 43.12 9.24
N HIS A 56 -26.28 44.32 8.64
CA HIS A 56 -26.00 44.49 7.22
C HIS A 56 -24.54 44.18 6.89
N ALA A 57 -23.61 44.64 7.73
CA ALA A 57 -22.19 44.31 7.59
C ALA A 57 -21.96 42.79 7.73
N LYS A 58 -22.58 42.16 8.73
CA LYS A 58 -22.55 40.70 8.91
C LYS A 58 -23.10 39.96 7.69
N ALA A 59 -24.24 40.38 7.15
CA ALA A 59 -24.81 39.74 5.97
C ALA A 59 -23.88 39.80 4.75
N ILE A 60 -23.13 40.89 4.57
CA ILE A 60 -22.10 41.03 3.54
C ILE A 60 -20.94 40.08 3.81
N VAL A 61 -20.39 40.08 5.02
CA VAL A 61 -19.24 39.23 5.39
C VAL A 61 -19.60 37.74 5.32
N ASP A 62 -20.80 37.38 5.76
CA ASP A 62 -21.30 36.01 5.70
C ASP A 62 -21.39 35.49 4.26
N SER A 63 -21.60 36.38 3.29
CA SER A 63 -21.72 36.03 1.87
C SER A 63 -20.52 36.50 1.05
N ILE A 64 -19.38 36.79 1.69
CA ILE A 64 -18.23 37.43 1.04
C ILE A 64 -17.63 36.56 -0.06
N ASP A 65 -17.64 35.25 0.12
CA ASP A 65 -17.23 34.26 -0.88
C ASP A 65 -18.11 34.34 -2.14
N GLN A 66 -19.42 34.56 -1.97
CA GLN A 66 -20.39 34.68 -3.05
C GLN A 66 -20.32 36.05 -3.73
N ILE A 67 -20.05 37.12 -2.97
CA ILE A 67 -19.81 38.46 -3.51
C ILE A 67 -18.56 38.46 -4.36
N ARG A 68 -17.51 37.73 -3.96
CA ARG A 68 -16.23 37.64 -4.66
C ARG A 68 -16.17 36.52 -5.71
N ASN A 69 -17.27 35.83 -5.98
CA ASN A 69 -17.27 34.70 -6.91
C ASN A 69 -17.23 35.19 -8.37
N GLY A 70 -16.02 35.44 -8.89
CA GLY A 70 -15.78 35.90 -10.25
C GLY A 70 -14.58 36.84 -10.36
N GLU A 71 -14.38 37.43 -11.55
CA GLU A 71 -13.37 38.49 -11.75
C GLU A 71 -13.81 39.84 -11.17
N GLU A 72 -15.13 40.08 -11.12
CA GLU A 72 -15.73 41.29 -10.56
C GLU A 72 -16.65 40.94 -9.38
N HIS A 73 -16.76 41.85 -8.42
CA HIS A 73 -17.66 41.68 -7.30
C HIS A 73 -19.13 41.68 -7.73
N ASN A 74 -19.95 40.85 -7.08
CA ASN A 74 -21.38 40.77 -7.35
C ASN A 74 -22.13 41.92 -6.66
N ILE A 75 -22.07 43.09 -7.28
CA ILE A 75 -22.72 44.34 -6.87
C ILE A 75 -24.23 44.15 -6.64
N SER A 76 -24.88 43.33 -7.47
CA SER A 76 -26.32 43.00 -7.35
C SER A 76 -26.65 42.21 -6.08
N LEU A 77 -25.75 41.31 -5.67
CA LEU A 77 -25.88 40.57 -4.41
C LEU A 77 -25.66 41.49 -3.22
N LEU A 78 -24.64 42.37 -3.29
CA LEU A 78 -24.34 43.34 -2.25
C LEU A 78 -25.55 44.25 -1.96
N GLY A 79 -26.21 44.77 -3.00
CA GLY A 79 -27.44 45.55 -2.85
C GLY A 79 -28.60 44.76 -2.24
N ARG A 80 -28.73 43.48 -2.57
CA ARG A 80 -29.78 42.62 -1.99
C ARG A 80 -29.54 42.36 -0.50
N LEU A 81 -28.29 42.15 -0.09
CA LEU A 81 -27.92 41.85 1.29
C LEU A 81 -28.20 43.02 2.24
N ILE A 82 -28.14 44.25 1.74
CA ILE A 82 -28.41 45.46 2.54
C ILE A 82 -29.87 45.95 2.46
N GLY A 83 -30.79 45.14 1.93
CA GLY A 83 -32.21 45.45 1.88
C GLY A 83 -32.69 46.17 0.61
N GLY A 84 -31.84 46.33 -0.40
CA GLY A 84 -32.19 46.79 -1.75
C GLY A 84 -32.49 48.29 -1.90
N GLN A 85 -32.83 49.01 -0.83
CA GLN A 85 -32.92 50.47 -0.82
C GLN A 85 -31.57 51.06 -0.44
N THR A 86 -30.96 51.83 -1.34
CA THR A 86 -29.59 52.32 -1.17
C THR A 86 -29.46 53.77 -1.62
N PHE A 87 -28.56 54.52 -1.01
CA PHE A 87 -28.17 55.84 -1.50
C PHE A 87 -27.41 55.70 -2.83
N ASN A 88 -27.41 56.77 -3.62
CA ASN A 88 -26.62 56.80 -4.84
C ASN A 88 -25.12 56.71 -4.51
N GLY A 89 -24.40 55.78 -5.14
CA GLY A 89 -22.99 55.50 -4.86
C GLY A 89 -22.71 54.71 -3.57
N GLN A 90 -23.72 54.34 -2.77
CA GLN A 90 -23.51 53.54 -1.55
C GLN A 90 -22.91 52.16 -1.88
N ILE A 91 -23.43 51.52 -2.92
CA ILE A 91 -23.01 50.20 -3.32
C ILE A 91 -21.57 50.23 -3.86
N ASP A 92 -21.24 51.21 -4.69
CA ASP A 92 -19.87 51.38 -5.20
C ASP A 92 -18.90 51.73 -4.07
N ALA A 93 -19.34 52.49 -3.07
CA ALA A 93 -18.53 52.80 -1.89
C ALA A 93 -18.25 51.55 -1.03
N LEU A 94 -19.25 50.68 -0.84
CA LEU A 94 -19.08 49.41 -0.13
C LEU A 94 -18.21 48.43 -0.93
N ASP A 95 -18.37 48.39 -2.24
CA ASP A 95 -17.52 47.60 -3.14
C ASP A 95 -16.04 48.02 -3.02
N LEU A 96 -15.79 49.32 -3.11
CA LEU A 96 -14.46 49.89 -2.94
C LEU A 96 -13.90 49.65 -1.53
N ALA A 97 -14.75 49.65 -0.49
CA ALA A 97 -14.33 49.35 0.87
C ALA A 97 -13.86 47.90 1.01
N ILE A 98 -14.57 46.94 0.39
CA ILE A 98 -14.13 45.53 0.35
C ILE A 98 -12.77 45.43 -0.35
N THR A 99 -12.61 46.08 -1.50
CA THR A 99 -11.33 46.11 -2.25
C THR A 99 -10.20 46.69 -1.40
N LYS A 100 -10.41 47.86 -0.78
CA LYS A 100 -9.40 48.49 0.09
C LYS A 100 -9.04 47.64 1.30
N TRP A 101 -10.00 46.94 1.88
CA TRP A 101 -9.74 46.01 2.97
C TRP A 101 -8.88 44.82 2.52
N MET A 102 -9.14 44.28 1.32
CA MET A 102 -8.29 43.23 0.76
C MET A 102 -6.88 43.74 0.43
N ASP A 103 -6.73 45.00 0.04
CA ASP A 103 -5.43 45.61 -0.19
C ASP A 103 -4.73 46.04 1.11
N SER A 104 -5.40 45.89 2.26
CA SER A 104 -4.83 46.24 3.56
C SER A 104 -3.69 45.29 3.97
N GLU A 105 -2.74 45.82 4.72
CA GLU A 105 -1.65 45.03 5.29
C GLU A 105 -2.16 43.87 6.15
N PHE A 106 -3.29 44.05 6.84
CA PHE A 106 -3.90 43.03 7.69
C PHE A 106 -4.33 41.80 6.88
N TYR A 107 -5.07 42.01 5.79
CA TYR A 107 -5.50 40.91 4.91
C TYR A 107 -4.33 40.28 4.16
N GLN A 108 -3.39 41.09 3.65
CA GLN A 108 -2.20 40.58 2.97
C GLN A 108 -1.31 39.75 3.91
N HIS A 109 -1.13 40.18 5.16
CA HIS A 109 -0.41 39.41 6.17
C HIS A 109 -1.09 38.07 6.47
N HIS A 110 -2.42 38.05 6.54
CA HIS A 110 -3.17 36.81 6.70
C HIS A 110 -2.93 35.85 5.52
N LEU A 111 -2.96 36.35 4.28
CA LEU A 111 -2.66 35.53 3.09
C LEU A 111 -1.24 34.97 3.10
N LEU A 112 -0.25 35.80 3.45
CA LEU A 112 1.15 35.36 3.60
C LEU A 112 1.30 34.28 4.68
N THR A 113 0.58 34.44 5.79
CA THR A 113 0.59 33.46 6.89
C THR A 113 0.03 32.11 6.43
N ILE A 114 -1.11 32.11 5.73
CA ILE A 114 -1.70 30.88 5.16
C ILE A 114 -0.73 30.22 4.18
N ALA A 115 -0.17 30.99 3.23
CA ALA A 115 0.78 30.45 2.26
C ALA A 115 2.04 29.88 2.93
N GLY A 116 2.53 30.52 4.00
CA GLY A 116 3.63 30.01 4.80
C GLY A 116 3.31 28.70 5.52
N LEU A 117 2.10 28.58 6.08
CA LEU A 117 1.62 27.34 6.71
C LEU A 117 1.48 26.21 5.69
N ASP A 118 0.91 26.48 4.51
CA ASP A 118 0.76 25.49 3.44
C ASP A 118 2.13 24.99 2.96
N SER A 119 3.08 25.90 2.72
CA SER A 119 4.46 25.55 2.36
C SER A 119 5.14 24.71 3.45
N TYR A 120 4.93 25.05 4.72
CA TYR A 120 5.45 24.28 5.85
C TYR A 120 4.85 22.86 5.89
N ILE A 121 3.53 22.74 5.73
CA ILE A 121 2.84 21.44 5.71
C ILE A 121 3.36 20.58 4.56
N GLU A 122 3.56 21.15 3.37
CA GLU A 122 4.11 20.43 2.21
C GLU A 122 5.53 19.94 2.46
N ALA A 123 6.40 20.81 2.98
CA ALA A 123 7.78 20.46 3.32
C ALA A 123 7.84 19.35 4.37
N GLU A 124 6.99 19.43 5.41
CA GLU A 124 6.93 18.43 6.46
C GLU A 124 6.38 17.10 5.96
N CYS A 125 5.40 17.12 5.05
CA CYS A 125 4.92 15.91 4.37
C CYS A 125 6.02 15.22 3.56
N ILE A 126 6.89 15.97 2.89
CA ILE A 126 8.04 15.43 2.16
C ILE A 126 9.03 14.81 3.15
N ARG A 127 9.42 15.55 4.19
CA ARG A 127 10.36 15.09 5.23
C ARG A 127 9.93 13.76 5.85
N ILE A 128 8.64 13.64 6.22
CA ILE A 128 8.09 12.42 6.83
C ILE A 128 8.11 11.24 5.85
N ARG A 129 7.81 11.47 4.56
CA ARG A 129 7.88 10.41 3.54
C ARG A 129 9.31 9.90 3.34
N ASP A 130 10.28 10.79 3.29
CA ASP A 130 11.69 10.44 3.12
C ASP A 130 12.21 9.67 4.34
N GLU A 131 11.84 10.10 5.56
CA GLU A 131 12.21 9.41 6.79
C GLU A 131 11.60 7.99 6.83
N MET A 132 10.35 7.82 6.42
CA MET A 132 9.72 6.50 6.32
C MET A 132 10.39 5.62 5.26
N ALA A 133 10.76 6.18 4.11
CA ALA A 133 11.47 5.46 3.06
C ALA A 133 12.85 4.99 3.53
N ALA A 134 13.59 5.84 4.25
CA ALA A 134 14.88 5.50 4.82
C ALA A 134 14.77 4.36 5.86
N LYS A 135 13.81 4.45 6.79
CA LYS A 135 13.55 3.39 7.79
C LYS A 135 13.17 2.07 7.11
N LEU A 136 12.35 2.12 6.07
CA LEU A 136 11.97 0.91 5.32
C LEU A 136 13.18 0.28 4.62
N SER A 137 14.04 1.10 4.00
CA SER A 137 15.28 0.64 3.36
C SER A 137 16.20 -0.05 4.37
N GLN A 138 16.37 0.55 5.56
CA GLN A 138 17.17 -0.04 6.64
C GLN A 138 16.60 -1.39 7.12
N LEU A 139 15.29 -1.48 7.33
CA LEU A 139 14.66 -2.74 7.72
C LEU A 139 14.83 -3.82 6.64
N GLN A 140 14.81 -3.44 5.36
CA GLN A 140 15.05 -4.36 4.25
C GLN A 140 16.49 -4.84 4.21
N SER A 141 17.48 -3.95 4.42
CA SER A 141 18.90 -4.34 4.50
C SER A 141 19.16 -5.26 5.69
N ASP A 142 18.60 -4.97 6.85
CA ASP A 142 18.76 -5.79 8.05
C ASP A 142 18.12 -7.16 7.87
N ALA A 143 16.92 -7.22 7.27
CA ALA A 143 16.28 -8.48 6.95
C ALA A 143 17.08 -9.30 5.92
N ALA A 144 17.70 -8.65 4.94
CA ALA A 144 18.56 -9.31 3.96
C ALA A 144 19.84 -9.86 4.61
N ALA A 145 20.48 -9.09 5.50
CA ALA A 145 21.66 -9.51 6.25
C ALA A 145 21.36 -10.74 7.11
N ARG A 146 20.27 -10.71 7.89
CA ARG A 146 19.84 -11.87 8.71
C ARG A 146 19.63 -13.13 7.88
N ARG A 147 19.01 -13.02 6.71
CA ARG A 147 18.81 -14.16 5.80
C ARG A 147 20.13 -14.71 5.25
N ALA A 148 21.09 -13.82 4.95
CA ALA A 148 22.41 -14.22 4.50
C ALA A 148 23.17 -14.96 5.60
N ASP A 149 23.13 -14.45 6.83
CA ASP A 149 23.78 -15.07 7.99
C ASP A 149 23.15 -16.41 8.35
N GLU A 150 21.82 -16.52 8.33
CA GLU A 150 21.13 -17.80 8.54
C GLU A 150 21.52 -18.84 7.48
N LYS A 151 21.65 -18.41 6.22
CA LYS A 151 22.09 -19.29 5.13
C LYS A 151 23.54 -19.75 5.33
N LYS A 152 24.44 -18.86 5.76
CA LYS A 152 25.83 -19.19 6.08
C LYS A 152 25.91 -20.15 7.26
N ALA A 153 25.17 -19.88 8.34
CA ALA A 153 25.12 -20.75 9.52
C ALA A 153 24.62 -22.17 9.17
N LYS A 154 23.57 -22.28 8.34
CA LYS A 154 23.08 -23.57 7.85
C LYS A 154 24.10 -24.30 6.98
N ALA A 155 24.87 -23.58 6.16
CA ALA A 155 25.92 -24.18 5.35
C ALA A 155 27.06 -24.72 6.22
N LEU A 156 27.54 -23.91 7.17
CA LEU A 156 28.57 -24.31 8.14
C LEU A 156 28.15 -25.54 8.94
N ALA A 157 26.94 -25.52 9.53
CA ALA A 157 26.42 -26.67 10.28
C ALA A 157 26.31 -27.94 9.42
N LYS A 158 25.95 -27.80 8.15
CA LYS A 158 25.90 -28.94 7.21
C LYS A 158 27.29 -29.49 6.91
N ASP A 159 28.28 -28.63 6.76
CA ASP A 159 29.64 -29.05 6.45
C ASP A 159 30.35 -29.63 7.68
N GLU A 160 30.10 -29.09 8.88
CA GLU A 160 30.51 -29.69 10.16
C GLU A 160 29.92 -31.09 10.35
N ALA A 161 28.61 -31.26 10.11
CA ALA A 161 27.96 -32.57 10.21
C ALA A 161 28.56 -33.59 9.22
N LYS A 162 28.89 -33.18 7.99
CA LYS A 162 29.58 -34.06 7.03
C LYS A 162 30.99 -34.41 7.50
N ALA A 163 31.72 -33.45 8.08
CA ALA A 163 33.06 -33.68 8.59
C ALA A 163 33.07 -34.69 9.73
N LEU A 164 32.10 -34.62 10.65
CA LEU A 164 31.93 -35.60 11.73
C LEU A 164 31.65 -37.01 11.18
N VAL A 165 30.71 -37.14 10.24
CA VAL A 165 30.40 -38.44 9.60
C VAL A 165 31.61 -39.00 8.84
N ALA A 166 32.38 -38.15 8.17
CA ALA A 166 33.60 -38.56 7.47
C ALA A 166 34.69 -39.03 8.45
N ALA A 167 34.88 -38.32 9.57
CA ALA A 167 35.82 -38.68 10.61
C ALA A 167 35.44 -40.02 11.28
N GLU A 168 34.16 -40.24 11.58
CA GLU A 168 33.66 -41.50 12.14
C GLU A 168 33.91 -42.68 11.19
N ARG A 169 33.61 -42.52 9.89
CA ARG A 169 33.90 -43.55 8.88
C ARG A 169 35.39 -43.83 8.74
N ALA A 170 36.24 -42.80 8.84
CA ALA A 170 37.69 -42.97 8.81
C ALA A 170 38.18 -43.75 10.04
N ALA A 171 37.66 -43.43 11.23
CA ALA A 171 37.97 -44.15 12.46
C ALA A 171 37.49 -45.61 12.42
N GLU A 172 36.31 -45.88 11.85
CA GLU A 172 35.80 -47.24 11.69
C GLU A 172 36.68 -48.07 10.74
N ARG A 173 37.14 -47.48 9.63
CA ARG A 173 38.08 -48.13 8.71
C ARG A 173 39.40 -48.49 9.41
N LEU A 174 39.92 -47.60 10.25
CA LEU A 174 41.13 -47.86 11.02
C LEU A 174 40.92 -49.02 11.99
N ARG A 175 39.82 -49.03 12.75
CA ARG A 175 39.47 -50.16 13.65
C ARG A 175 39.35 -51.49 12.90
N LYS A 176 38.76 -51.49 11.70
CA LYS A 176 38.68 -52.71 10.86
C LYS A 176 40.07 -53.18 10.42
N SER A 177 40.94 -52.26 10.01
CA SER A 177 42.34 -52.52 9.68
C SER A 177 43.08 -53.15 10.87
N ASP A 178 42.97 -52.55 12.05
CA ASP A 178 43.67 -53.01 13.25
C ASP A 178 43.19 -54.40 13.68
N ASN A 179 41.88 -54.64 13.61
CA ASN A 179 41.30 -55.96 13.88
C ASN A 179 41.77 -57.02 12.87
N GLN A 180 41.85 -56.68 11.58
CA GLN A 180 42.37 -57.58 10.56
C GLN A 180 43.85 -57.89 10.77
N ALA A 181 44.66 -56.90 11.15
CA ALA A 181 46.07 -57.10 11.48
C ALA A 181 46.21 -58.03 12.70
N ALA A 182 45.47 -57.78 13.78
CA ALA A 182 45.47 -58.62 14.97
C ALA A 182 44.98 -60.06 14.70
N GLU A 183 43.98 -60.23 13.84
CA GLU A 183 43.53 -61.56 13.41
C GLU A 183 44.62 -62.28 12.60
N ARG A 184 45.32 -61.56 11.73
CA ARG A 184 46.44 -62.09 10.95
C ARG A 184 47.59 -62.53 11.85
N ASP A 185 47.92 -61.75 12.88
CA ASP A 185 48.92 -62.10 13.88
C ASP A 185 48.50 -63.33 14.69
N ARG A 186 47.22 -63.43 15.07
CA ARG A 186 46.67 -64.65 15.71
C ARG A 186 46.79 -65.88 14.81
N LEU A 187 46.49 -65.75 13.52
CA LEU A 187 46.61 -66.85 12.56
C LEU A 187 48.06 -67.27 12.34
N LEU A 188 49.00 -66.32 12.32
CA LEU A 188 50.43 -66.62 12.25
C LEU A 188 50.93 -67.29 13.53
N SER A 189 50.46 -66.85 14.70
CA SER A 189 50.76 -67.50 15.98
C SER A 189 50.17 -68.91 16.07
N LYS A 190 48.94 -69.11 15.60
CA LYS A 190 48.33 -70.45 15.46
C LYS A 190 49.13 -71.34 14.51
N LYS A 191 49.50 -70.87 13.32
CA LYS A 191 50.37 -71.62 12.40
C LYS A 191 51.74 -71.93 12.98
N ALA A 192 52.30 -71.07 13.82
CA ALA A 192 53.54 -71.34 14.53
C ALA A 192 53.35 -72.41 15.64
N ALA A 193 52.17 -72.47 16.27
CA ALA A 193 51.82 -73.50 17.24
C ALA A 193 51.46 -74.84 16.57
N ASP A 194 50.79 -74.81 15.42
CA ASP A 194 50.43 -76.00 14.62
C ASP A 194 51.67 -76.59 13.92
N LYS A 195 52.74 -75.82 13.69
CA LYS A 195 54.05 -76.35 13.26
C LYS A 195 54.75 -77.24 14.30
N LEU A 196 54.25 -77.36 15.53
CA LEU A 196 54.83 -78.26 16.54
C LEU A 196 54.31 -79.71 16.43
N PRO A 197 53.08 -79.97 15.92
CA PRO A 197 52.68 -81.33 15.52
C PRO A 197 52.51 -81.59 14.00
N GLU A 198 52.59 -80.59 13.11
CA GLU A 198 52.25 -80.75 11.67
C GLU A 198 53.39 -81.29 10.78
N GLU A 199 54.62 -81.47 11.29
CA GLU A 199 55.66 -82.23 10.58
C GLU A 199 55.37 -83.75 10.51
N GLU A 200 54.46 -84.28 11.35
CA GLU A 200 54.12 -85.71 11.38
C GLU A 200 52.86 -86.08 10.56
N ALA A 201 51.97 -85.14 10.25
CA ALA A 201 50.69 -85.43 9.56
C ALA A 201 50.66 -85.06 8.05
N ALA A 202 51.64 -84.28 7.56
CA ALA A 202 51.63 -83.67 6.23
C ALA A 202 51.84 -84.64 5.04
N ILE A 203 52.13 -85.93 5.27
CA ILE A 203 52.37 -86.90 4.20
C ILE A 203 51.09 -87.64 3.78
N GLN A 204 50.03 -87.70 4.61
CA GLN A 204 48.86 -88.56 4.30
C GLN A 204 47.59 -87.83 3.82
N ALA A 205 47.41 -86.53 4.06
CA ALA A 205 46.17 -85.83 3.68
C ALA A 205 46.15 -85.26 2.25
N ARG A 206 47.31 -85.16 1.59
CA ARG A 206 47.48 -84.52 0.26
C ARG A 206 46.84 -85.24 -0.93
N GLN A 207 46.34 -86.48 -0.75
CA GLN A 207 45.79 -87.28 -1.85
C GLN A 207 44.26 -87.31 -1.93
N ILE A 208 43.54 -86.77 -0.93
CA ILE A 208 42.07 -86.86 -0.86
C ILE A 208 41.39 -85.53 -1.24
N GLU A 209 42.02 -84.39 -0.95
CA GLU A 209 41.41 -83.05 -1.06
C GLU A 209 41.27 -82.55 -2.53
N GLU A 210 42.09 -83.04 -3.45
CA GLU A 210 42.08 -82.63 -4.86
C GLU A 210 40.84 -83.15 -5.63
N ARG A 211 40.15 -84.18 -5.11
CA ARG A 211 38.97 -84.78 -5.77
C ARG A 211 37.63 -84.13 -5.37
N GLU A 212 37.57 -83.35 -4.29
CA GLU A 212 36.33 -82.65 -3.87
C GLU A 212 36.24 -81.19 -4.37
N LEU A 213 37.38 -80.58 -4.71
CA LEU A 213 37.49 -79.21 -5.24
C LEU A 213 36.84 -79.00 -6.61
N ALA A 214 36.65 -80.07 -7.40
CA ALA A 214 36.02 -80.00 -8.71
C ALA A 214 34.48 -80.00 -8.66
N ARG A 215 33.85 -80.72 -7.72
CA ARG A 215 32.37 -80.76 -7.58
C ARG A 215 31.79 -79.51 -6.91
N THR A 216 32.55 -78.88 -6.02
CA THR A 216 32.10 -77.67 -5.29
C THR A 216 32.22 -76.37 -6.11
N MET A 217 33.06 -76.36 -7.16
CA MET A 217 33.23 -75.21 -8.05
C MET A 217 32.04 -74.99 -8.99
N GLU A 218 31.43 -76.06 -9.54
CA GLU A 218 30.20 -75.96 -10.36
C GLU A 218 28.97 -75.58 -9.54
N GLU A 219 28.84 -76.07 -8.30
CA GLU A 219 27.73 -75.69 -7.42
C GLU A 219 27.85 -74.22 -6.95
N ARG A 220 29.08 -73.72 -6.80
CA ARG A 220 29.36 -72.31 -6.48
C ARG A 220 29.08 -71.37 -7.65
N THR A 221 29.38 -71.76 -8.88
CA THR A 221 29.08 -70.93 -10.06
C THR A 221 27.57 -70.85 -10.32
N LEU A 222 26.83 -71.95 -10.15
CA LEU A 222 25.37 -71.95 -10.27
C LEU A 222 24.68 -71.11 -9.18
N ARG A 223 25.18 -71.15 -7.93
CA ARG A 223 24.70 -70.30 -6.83
C ARG A 223 24.99 -68.82 -7.08
N ARG A 224 26.16 -68.47 -7.63
CA ARG A 224 26.50 -67.09 -7.98
C ARG A 224 25.61 -66.56 -9.11
N PHE A 225 25.34 -67.38 -10.12
CA PHE A 225 24.47 -67.00 -11.24
C PHE A 225 23.03 -66.77 -10.79
N ARG A 226 22.48 -67.62 -9.91
CA ARG A 226 21.15 -67.40 -9.31
C ARG A 226 21.11 -66.16 -8.41
N ALA A 227 22.13 -65.94 -7.59
CA ALA A 227 22.20 -64.77 -6.72
C ALA A 227 22.38 -63.45 -7.50
N GLU A 228 23.08 -63.48 -8.64
CA GLU A 228 23.20 -62.33 -9.54
C GLU A 228 21.88 -62.04 -10.26
N GLU A 229 21.15 -63.07 -10.70
CA GLU A 229 19.85 -62.88 -11.33
C GLU A 229 18.80 -62.35 -10.34
N GLU A 230 18.80 -62.87 -9.11
CA GLU A 230 17.91 -62.43 -8.03
C GLU A 230 18.23 -60.98 -7.59
N ASN A 231 19.51 -60.62 -7.47
CA ASN A 231 19.94 -59.24 -7.23
C ASN A 231 19.58 -58.30 -8.39
N ARG A 232 19.64 -58.77 -9.64
CA ARG A 232 19.26 -57.97 -10.82
C ARG A 232 17.78 -57.64 -10.79
N LEU A 233 16.94 -58.65 -10.52
CA LEU A 233 15.48 -58.48 -10.42
C LEU A 233 15.09 -57.57 -9.23
N ASP A 234 15.79 -57.68 -8.10
CA ASP A 234 15.56 -56.81 -6.94
C ASP A 234 16.01 -55.35 -7.19
N GLU A 235 17.14 -55.13 -7.88
CA GLU A 235 17.57 -53.79 -8.29
C GLU A 235 16.66 -53.18 -9.37
N GLU A 236 16.14 -53.98 -10.31
CA GLU A 236 15.12 -53.54 -11.27
C GLU A 236 13.82 -53.15 -10.56
N GLY A 237 13.36 -53.94 -9.58
CA GLY A 237 12.22 -53.61 -8.73
C GLY A 237 12.43 -52.32 -7.94
N LYS A 238 13.59 -52.15 -7.30
CA LYS A 238 13.96 -50.92 -6.58
C LYS A 238 14.12 -49.72 -7.52
N ALA A 239 14.61 -49.92 -8.74
CA ALA A 239 14.74 -48.86 -9.74
C ALA A 239 13.36 -48.40 -10.23
N ALA A 240 12.45 -49.34 -10.52
CA ALA A 240 11.06 -49.04 -10.85
C ALA A 240 10.38 -48.28 -9.72
N ASP A 241 10.52 -48.75 -8.47
CA ASP A 241 9.88 -48.11 -7.32
C ASP A 241 10.42 -46.68 -7.06
N ARG A 242 11.73 -46.47 -7.26
CA ARG A 242 12.36 -45.14 -7.24
C ARG A 242 11.84 -44.24 -8.36
N ALA A 243 11.63 -44.79 -9.56
CA ALA A 243 11.07 -44.05 -10.70
C ALA A 243 9.61 -43.64 -10.43
N THR A 244 8.80 -44.54 -9.89
CA THR A 244 7.40 -44.25 -9.51
C THR A 244 7.35 -43.16 -8.46
N ARG A 245 8.16 -43.25 -7.39
CA ARG A 245 8.20 -42.20 -6.35
C ARG A 245 8.63 -40.84 -6.88
N ARG A 246 9.59 -40.79 -7.81
CA ARG A 246 9.98 -39.53 -8.48
C ARG A 246 8.85 -38.98 -9.34
N ALA A 247 8.20 -39.81 -10.15
CA ALA A 247 7.06 -39.42 -10.96
C ALA A 247 5.90 -38.87 -10.10
N THR A 248 5.59 -39.51 -8.98
CA THR A 248 4.57 -39.04 -8.03
C THR A 248 4.96 -37.73 -7.36
N ALA A 249 6.22 -37.56 -6.95
CA ALA A 249 6.71 -36.32 -6.35
C ALA A 249 6.75 -35.16 -7.36
N ASP A 250 7.05 -35.44 -8.63
CA ASP A 250 7.05 -34.45 -9.70
C ASP A 250 5.62 -34.06 -10.09
N ALA A 251 4.69 -35.03 -10.16
CA ALA A 251 3.27 -34.77 -10.34
C ALA A 251 2.69 -33.91 -9.20
N ALA A 252 3.07 -34.18 -7.95
CA ALA A 252 2.66 -33.37 -6.80
C ALA A 252 3.23 -31.95 -6.85
N ARG A 253 4.50 -31.79 -7.25
CA ARG A 253 5.11 -30.47 -7.45
C ARG A 253 4.41 -29.69 -8.56
N GLN A 254 4.08 -30.35 -9.67
CA GLN A 254 3.35 -29.73 -10.78
C GLN A 254 1.95 -29.29 -10.37
N ALA A 255 1.18 -30.15 -9.69
CA ALA A 255 -0.15 -29.83 -9.20
C ALA A 255 -0.16 -28.63 -8.23
N ASN A 256 0.85 -28.56 -7.35
CA ASN A 256 0.99 -27.45 -6.41
C ASN A 256 1.38 -26.14 -7.12
N ALA A 257 2.26 -26.21 -8.14
CA ALA A 257 2.58 -25.08 -8.99
C ALA A 257 1.35 -24.57 -9.77
N ASP A 258 0.52 -25.48 -10.28
CA ASP A 258 -0.72 -25.14 -10.98
C ASP A 258 -1.75 -24.50 -10.06
N GLN A 259 -1.92 -25.00 -8.82
CA GLN A 259 -2.77 -24.36 -7.81
C GLN A 259 -2.30 -22.94 -7.48
N LEU A 260 -0.99 -22.73 -7.31
CA LEU A 260 -0.40 -21.41 -7.09
C LEU A 260 -0.63 -20.47 -8.28
N ALA A 261 -0.50 -20.98 -9.50
CA ALA A 261 -0.75 -20.22 -10.73
C ALA A 261 -2.22 -19.83 -10.86
N GLN A 262 -3.15 -20.77 -10.60
CA GLN A 262 -4.59 -20.50 -10.58
C GLN A 262 -4.97 -19.50 -9.49
N GLY A 263 -4.41 -19.63 -8.29
CA GLY A 263 -4.62 -18.67 -7.19
C GLY A 263 -4.15 -17.26 -7.54
N LYS A 264 -3.01 -17.13 -8.22
CA LYS A 264 -2.52 -15.83 -8.73
C LYS A 264 -3.45 -15.24 -9.80
N LYS A 265 -3.94 -16.06 -10.75
CA LYS A 265 -4.93 -15.64 -11.76
C LYS A 265 -6.22 -15.16 -11.10
N HIS A 266 -6.74 -15.93 -10.13
CA HIS A 266 -7.95 -15.56 -9.42
C HIS A 266 -7.80 -14.23 -8.69
N ARG A 267 -6.70 -14.02 -7.96
CA ARG A 267 -6.42 -12.74 -7.28
C ARG A 267 -6.32 -11.56 -8.24
N ARG A 268 -5.70 -11.73 -9.42
CA ARG A 268 -5.67 -10.69 -10.46
C ARG A 268 -7.09 -10.36 -10.93
N PHE A 269 -7.87 -11.36 -11.26
CA PHE A 269 -9.26 -11.20 -11.68
C PHE A 269 -10.12 -10.49 -10.62
N THR A 270 -9.98 -10.84 -9.33
CA THR A 270 -10.72 -10.15 -8.26
C THR A 270 -10.31 -8.69 -8.15
N ARG A 271 -9.02 -8.37 -8.31
CA ARG A 271 -8.50 -7.00 -8.23
C ARG A 271 -9.00 -6.16 -9.41
N GLU A 272 -9.02 -6.75 -10.59
CA GLU A 272 -9.52 -6.13 -11.82
C GLU A 272 -11.03 -5.87 -11.73
N ASN A 273 -11.82 -6.84 -11.27
CA ASN A 273 -13.25 -6.63 -11.00
C ASN A 273 -13.53 -5.56 -9.95
N LYS A 274 -12.73 -5.48 -8.89
CA LYS A 274 -12.83 -4.39 -7.91
C LYS A 274 -12.55 -3.02 -8.55
N HIS A 275 -11.54 -2.95 -9.42
CA HIS A 275 -11.20 -1.73 -10.16
C HIS A 275 -12.32 -1.31 -11.13
N VAL A 276 -12.83 -2.24 -11.93
CA VAL A 276 -13.98 -2.02 -12.84
C VAL A 276 -15.21 -1.58 -12.05
N GLY A 277 -15.52 -2.23 -10.93
CA GLY A 277 -16.63 -1.84 -10.06
C GLY A 277 -16.45 -0.47 -9.39
N ALA A 278 -15.21 -0.04 -9.14
CA ALA A 278 -14.91 1.31 -8.64
C ALA A 278 -15.11 2.36 -9.75
N LEU A 279 -14.66 2.08 -10.97
CA LEU A 279 -14.88 2.93 -12.14
C LEU A 279 -16.37 3.08 -12.49
N ALA A 280 -17.13 1.99 -12.45
CA ALA A 280 -18.58 2.01 -12.65
C ALA A 280 -19.29 2.88 -11.62
N ARG A 281 -18.89 2.79 -10.34
CA ARG A 281 -19.43 3.66 -9.28
C ARG A 281 -19.05 5.14 -9.47
N LYS A 282 -17.82 5.41 -9.92
CA LYS A 282 -17.36 6.77 -10.21
C LYS A 282 -18.14 7.39 -11.38
N THR A 283 -18.31 6.64 -12.47
CA THR A 283 -19.10 7.08 -13.63
C THR A 283 -20.57 7.28 -13.28
N GLN A 284 -21.17 6.38 -12.49
CA GLN A 284 -22.53 6.54 -12.00
C GLN A 284 -22.69 7.82 -11.15
N ARG A 285 -21.80 8.06 -10.17
CA ARG A 285 -21.82 9.31 -9.37
C ARG A 285 -21.67 10.55 -10.25
N ASN A 286 -20.76 10.52 -11.23
CA ASN A 286 -20.61 11.62 -12.17
C ASN A 286 -21.88 11.86 -12.98
N SER A 287 -22.55 10.80 -13.47
CA SER A 287 -23.81 10.92 -14.19
C SER A 287 -24.94 11.49 -13.32
N GLN A 288 -25.01 11.07 -12.05
CA GLN A 288 -25.98 11.60 -11.08
C GLN A 288 -25.72 13.07 -10.77
N ASN A 289 -24.45 13.45 -10.58
CA ASN A 289 -24.05 14.84 -10.39
C ASN A 289 -24.40 15.68 -11.62
N MET A 290 -24.11 15.22 -12.84
CA MET A 290 -24.47 15.91 -14.07
C MET A 290 -25.99 16.04 -14.25
N ALA A 291 -26.76 15.00 -13.90
CA ALA A 291 -28.22 15.05 -13.92
C ALA A 291 -28.75 16.07 -12.90
N LYS A 292 -28.14 16.16 -11.71
CA LYS A 292 -28.47 17.17 -10.70
C LYS A 292 -28.19 18.59 -11.22
N VAL A 293 -26.99 18.83 -11.76
CA VAL A 293 -26.60 20.11 -12.37
C VAL A 293 -27.56 20.50 -13.50
N ASN A 294 -27.93 19.55 -14.36
CA ASN A 294 -28.86 19.82 -15.46
C ASN A 294 -30.28 20.14 -14.96
N ARG A 295 -30.76 19.46 -13.90
CA ARG A 295 -32.05 19.82 -13.27
C ARG A 295 -32.01 21.20 -12.66
N GLU A 296 -30.93 21.54 -11.97
CA GLU A 296 -30.73 22.89 -11.41
C GLU A 296 -30.73 23.95 -12.52
N ARG A 297 -30.03 23.70 -13.64
CA ARG A 297 -30.06 24.58 -14.81
C ARG A 297 -31.44 24.71 -15.44
N GLN A 298 -32.18 23.61 -15.61
CA GLN A 298 -33.54 23.64 -16.14
C GLN A 298 -34.50 24.40 -15.21
N ASN A 299 -34.38 24.19 -13.90
CA ASN A 299 -35.15 24.94 -12.92
C ASN A 299 -34.82 26.43 -12.99
N HIS A 300 -33.53 26.78 -13.06
CA HIS A 300 -33.10 28.17 -13.24
C HIS A 300 -33.65 28.78 -14.53
N ALA A 301 -33.63 28.05 -15.64
CA ALA A 301 -34.19 28.49 -16.91
C ALA A 301 -35.70 28.71 -16.82
N LYS A 302 -36.46 27.77 -16.23
CA LYS A 302 -37.90 27.94 -15.98
C LYS A 302 -38.21 29.13 -15.08
N PHE A 303 -37.40 29.36 -14.05
CA PHE A 303 -37.55 30.53 -13.18
C PHE A 303 -37.19 31.83 -13.89
N ALA A 304 -36.28 31.81 -14.86
CA ALA A 304 -35.98 32.96 -15.70
C ALA A 304 -37.13 33.24 -16.69
N GLU A 305 -37.71 32.19 -17.28
CA GLU A 305 -38.87 32.27 -18.17
C GLU A 305 -40.11 32.82 -17.46
N MET A 306 -40.44 32.28 -16.27
CA MET A 306 -41.53 32.80 -15.43
C MET A 306 -41.32 34.27 -15.06
N ARG A 307 -40.07 34.66 -14.75
CA ARG A 307 -39.74 36.07 -14.49
C ARG A 307 -39.94 36.94 -15.72
N ALA A 308 -39.56 36.45 -16.90
CA ALA A 308 -39.73 37.15 -18.17
C ALA A 308 -41.21 37.24 -18.61
N GLU A 309 -42.05 36.25 -18.29
CA GLU A 309 -43.51 36.33 -18.50
C GLU A 309 -44.18 37.33 -17.56
N LEU A 310 -43.83 37.31 -16.27
CA LEU A 310 -44.32 38.29 -15.29
C LEU A 310 -43.92 39.73 -15.69
N ALA A 311 -42.71 39.93 -16.20
CA ALA A 311 -42.24 41.23 -16.68
C ALA A 311 -42.94 41.70 -17.96
N ARG A 312 -43.46 40.78 -18.79
CA ARG A 312 -44.21 41.10 -20.01
C ARG A 312 -45.69 41.42 -19.77
N GLY A 313 -46.13 41.42 -18.50
CA GLY A 313 -47.52 41.69 -18.16
C GLY A 313 -48.41 40.53 -18.63
N GLY A 314 -48.34 39.39 -17.94
CA GLY A 314 -49.30 38.32 -18.10
C GLY A 314 -50.72 38.85 -17.90
N LYS A 315 -51.57 38.65 -18.92
CA LYS A 315 -53.01 38.95 -18.88
C LYS A 315 -53.72 38.12 -17.81
#